data_AF-X5L043-F1
#
_entry.id   AF-X5L043-F1
#
_cell.length_a   1.000
_cell.length_b   1.000
_cell.length_c   1.000
_cell.angle_alpha   90.00
_cell.angle_beta   90.00
_cell.angle_gamma   90.00
#
_symmetry.space_group_name_H-M   'P 1'
#
loop_
_entity.id
_entity.type
_entity.pdbx_description
1 polymer ?
#
loop_
_entity_poly.entity_id
_entity_poly.type
_entity_poly.pdbx_seq_one_letter_code
_entity_poly.pdbx_strand_id
1 'polypeptide(L)'
;MKKISLTILFSLLSLITFAQSLKVVIKQDGKVVQPVNNVYELKKSTFQFEITSTNLEGFLIGATTDESIYTTAVAPYNPEVAWFQNTGMAEELYNKDKEMFLMDQAPSYWYFTDSKDHRFDKTPKGNLKQWTATRTITRFYDIMVDQPISLKDFNGNAYVLMYEPVYNDEYDLIGKKNLFQGELKFKD
;
A
#
# COMPACT_ATOMS: atom_id res chain seq x y z
N MET A 1 21.06 -52.17 30.34
CA MET A 1 21.47 -51.21 29.28
C MET A 1 20.51 -51.35 28.09
N LYS A 2 19.58 -50.40 27.93
CA LYS A 2 18.81 -50.23 26.67
C LYS A 2 19.00 -48.78 26.24
N LYS A 3 19.67 -48.60 25.10
CA LYS A 3 19.93 -47.28 24.50
C LYS A 3 18.60 -46.78 23.94
N ILE A 4 17.97 -45.84 24.64
CA ILE A 4 16.81 -45.12 24.09
C ILE A 4 17.38 -44.13 23.06
N SER A 5 16.98 -44.35 21.81
CA SER A 5 17.50 -43.69 20.62
C SER A 5 17.31 -42.18 20.70
N LEU A 6 18.41 -41.44 20.58
CA LEU A 6 18.49 -39.99 20.45
C LEU A 6 18.02 -39.60 19.03
N THR A 7 16.75 -39.83 18.71
CA THR A 7 16.21 -39.56 17.35
C THR A 7 15.03 -38.58 17.36
N ILE A 8 14.58 -38.13 18.54
CA ILE A 8 13.46 -37.17 18.67
C ILE A 8 13.94 -35.71 18.68
N LEU A 9 15.26 -35.45 18.65
CA LEU A 9 15.79 -34.07 18.74
C LEU A 9 15.93 -33.34 17.39
N PHE A 10 15.65 -33.99 16.26
CA PHE A 10 15.83 -33.38 14.92
C PHE A 10 14.53 -32.93 14.22
N SER A 11 13.36 -33.08 14.86
CA SER A 11 12.06 -32.66 14.30
C SER A 11 11.65 -31.22 14.65
N LEU A 12 12.52 -30.46 15.32
CA LEU A 12 12.26 -29.08 15.76
C LEU A 12 13.03 -28.01 14.95
N LEU A 13 13.52 -28.33 13.76
CA LEU A 13 13.75 -27.28 12.75
C LEU A 13 12.37 -26.84 12.24
N SER A 14 11.68 -26.06 13.08
CA SER A 14 10.60 -25.19 12.66
C SER A 14 11.09 -24.42 11.45
N LEU A 15 10.46 -24.68 10.31
CA LEU A 15 10.52 -23.79 9.16
C LEU A 15 10.08 -22.42 9.67
N ILE A 16 11.05 -21.53 9.89
CA ILE A 16 10.78 -20.11 10.13
C ILE A 16 10.31 -19.58 8.78
N THR A 17 9.02 -19.76 8.50
CA THR A 17 8.38 -19.06 7.39
C THR A 17 8.32 -17.59 7.79
N PHE A 18 9.10 -16.76 7.10
CA PHE A 18 9.05 -15.32 7.33
C PHE A 18 7.69 -14.82 6.89
N ALA A 19 6.89 -14.37 7.86
CA ALA A 19 5.56 -13.82 7.60
C ALA A 19 5.65 -12.63 6.65
N GLN A 20 4.76 -12.60 5.67
CA GLN A 20 4.62 -11.49 4.75
C GLN A 20 4.12 -10.23 5.47
N SER A 21 4.78 -9.10 5.22
CA SER A 21 4.42 -7.82 5.84
C SER A 21 4.72 -6.62 4.95
N LEU A 22 3.95 -5.57 5.16
CA LEU A 22 4.16 -4.24 4.62
C LEU A 22 4.22 -3.26 5.79
N LYS A 23 5.31 -2.51 5.89
CA LYS A 23 5.42 -1.35 6.78
C LYS A 23 5.41 -0.09 5.94
N VAL A 24 4.52 0.83 6.31
CA VAL A 24 4.38 2.13 5.65
C VAL A 24 4.60 3.22 6.69
N VAL A 25 5.43 4.19 6.34
CA VAL A 25 5.71 5.39 7.13
C VAL A 25 5.45 6.60 6.25
N ILE A 26 4.66 7.56 6.73
CA ILE A 26 4.48 8.83 6.02
C ILE A 26 5.51 9.84 6.55
N LYS A 27 6.23 10.50 5.64
CA LYS A 27 7.16 11.57 5.95
C LYS A 27 6.80 12.87 5.25
N GLN A 28 7.08 13.98 5.93
CA GLN A 28 7.01 15.32 5.39
C GLN A 28 8.16 16.16 5.93
N ASP A 29 8.81 16.95 5.08
CA ASP A 29 10.01 17.74 5.46
C ASP A 29 11.11 16.88 6.13
N GLY A 30 11.25 15.62 5.69
CA GLY A 30 12.19 14.64 6.24
C GLY A 30 11.81 14.05 7.62
N LYS A 31 10.66 14.45 8.19
CA LYS A 31 10.17 13.99 9.50
C LYS A 31 9.05 12.99 9.35
N VAL A 32 8.99 12.01 10.25
CA VAL A 32 7.86 11.07 10.33
C VAL A 32 6.62 11.79 10.84
N VAL A 33 5.51 11.63 10.12
CA VAL A 33 4.19 12.09 10.55
C VAL A 33 3.53 10.96 11.33
N GLN A 34 3.32 11.16 12.63
CA GLN A 34 2.69 10.17 13.50
C GLN A 34 1.16 10.27 13.37
N PRO A 35 0.45 9.16 13.15
CA PRO A 35 -1.00 9.19 13.10
C PRO A 35 -1.63 9.25 14.49
N VAL A 36 -2.82 9.82 14.58
CA VAL A 36 -3.74 9.64 15.71
C VAL A 36 -4.98 8.93 15.17
N ASN A 37 -5.25 7.70 15.63
CA ASN A 37 -6.36 6.88 15.14
C ASN A 37 -6.39 6.70 13.61
N ASN A 38 -5.22 6.49 13.00
CA ASN A 38 -5.01 6.42 11.53
C ASN A 38 -5.23 7.73 10.78
N VAL A 39 -5.41 8.86 11.46
CA VAL A 39 -5.44 10.18 10.83
C VAL A 39 -4.03 10.76 10.82
N TYR A 40 -3.54 11.08 9.62
CA TYR A 40 -2.26 11.73 9.38
C TYR A 40 -2.52 13.19 9.04
N GLU A 41 -2.10 14.09 9.93
CA GLU A 41 -2.17 15.52 9.65
C GLU A 41 -0.94 15.96 8.85
N LEU A 42 -1.19 16.37 7.61
CA LEU A 42 -0.18 16.79 6.64
C LEU A 42 -0.33 18.28 6.36
N LYS A 43 0.78 18.94 6.04
CA LYS A 43 0.68 20.26 5.41
C LYS A 43 0.30 20.08 3.95
N LYS A 44 -0.25 21.12 3.33
CA LYS A 44 -0.50 21.20 1.89
C LYS A 44 0.80 21.33 1.05
N SER A 45 1.69 20.37 1.23
CA SER A 45 3.01 20.29 0.60
C SER A 45 3.41 18.85 0.35
N THR A 46 4.50 18.65 -0.39
CA THR A 46 5.05 17.32 -0.69
C THR A 46 5.19 16.45 0.55
N PHE A 47 4.72 15.21 0.44
CA PHE A 47 4.92 14.15 1.42
C PHE A 47 5.40 12.87 0.74
N GLN A 48 5.82 11.89 1.53
CA GLN A 48 6.39 10.64 1.04
C GLN A 48 5.81 9.46 1.79
N PHE A 49 5.45 8.40 1.06
CA PHE A 49 5.33 7.07 1.64
C PHE A 49 6.71 6.40 1.60
N GLU A 50 7.27 6.08 2.75
CA GLU A 50 8.39 5.16 2.87
C GLU A 50 7.86 3.76 3.16
N ILE A 51 8.22 2.82 2.30
CA ILE A 51 7.70 1.47 2.31
C ILE A 51 8.84 0.51 2.60
N THR A 52 8.58 -0.45 3.48
CA THR A 52 9.42 -1.63 3.69
C THR A 52 8.55 -2.85 3.55
N SER A 53 8.86 -3.69 2.57
CA SER A 53 8.14 -4.92 2.27
C SER A 53 8.99 -6.14 2.58
N THR A 54 8.35 -7.21 3.08
CA THR A 54 8.96 -8.52 3.27
C THR A 54 8.05 -9.59 2.66
N ASN A 55 8.60 -10.38 1.74
CA ASN A 55 7.92 -11.43 0.97
C ASN A 55 6.63 -10.96 0.26
N LEU A 56 6.60 -9.70 -0.18
CA LEU A 56 5.48 -9.11 -0.90
C LEU A 56 6.00 -8.28 -2.08
N GLU A 57 5.66 -8.69 -3.30
CA GLU A 57 6.08 -8.01 -4.53
C GLU A 57 5.37 -6.66 -4.72
N GLY A 58 4.08 -6.61 -4.38
CA GLY A 58 3.27 -5.41 -4.54
C GLY A 58 1.94 -5.51 -3.81
N PHE A 59 1.15 -4.46 -3.89
CA PHE A 59 -0.15 -4.36 -3.25
C PHE A 59 -1.05 -3.43 -4.06
N LEU A 60 -2.35 -3.55 -3.82
CA LEU A 60 -3.34 -2.62 -4.34
C LEU A 60 -3.46 -1.44 -3.38
N ILE A 61 -3.71 -0.24 -3.92
CA ILE A 61 -3.98 0.97 -3.16
C ILE A 61 -5.27 1.62 -3.68
N GLY A 62 -6.29 1.63 -2.84
CA GLY A 62 -7.45 2.49 -3.02
C GLY A 62 -7.16 3.86 -2.42
N ALA A 63 -7.46 4.93 -3.15
CA ALA A 63 -7.34 6.31 -2.69
C ALA A 63 -8.52 7.13 -3.20
N THR A 64 -9.27 7.74 -2.29
CA THR A 64 -10.53 8.46 -2.61
C THR A 64 -10.69 9.68 -1.70
N THR A 65 -11.53 10.62 -2.12
CA THR A 65 -12.05 11.70 -1.25
C THR A 65 -13.39 11.34 -0.58
N ASP A 66 -13.99 10.21 -0.93
CA ASP A 66 -15.25 9.70 -0.38
C ASP A 66 -14.99 8.78 0.84
N GLU A 67 -15.34 9.28 2.03
CA GLU A 67 -15.20 8.55 3.28
C GLU A 67 -16.04 7.27 3.34
N SER A 68 -17.19 7.23 2.66
CA SER A 68 -18.10 6.09 2.69
C SER A 68 -17.53 4.89 1.93
N ILE A 69 -16.88 5.14 0.79
CA ILE A 69 -16.16 4.12 0.02
C ILE A 69 -15.04 3.56 0.87
N TYR A 70 -14.21 4.45 1.44
CA TYR A 70 -13.10 4.06 2.31
C TYR A 70 -13.55 3.23 3.53
N THR A 71 -14.57 3.70 4.25
CA THR A 71 -15.06 3.04 5.46
C THR A 71 -15.57 1.63 5.14
N THR A 72 -16.31 1.49 4.03
CA THR A 72 -16.79 0.19 3.54
C THR A 72 -15.62 -0.70 3.11
N ALA A 73 -14.63 -0.14 2.42
CA ALA A 73 -13.45 -0.86 1.97
C ALA A 73 -12.53 -1.30 3.11
N VAL A 74 -12.45 -0.56 4.22
CA VAL A 74 -11.64 -0.90 5.40
C VAL A 74 -12.25 -2.07 6.18
N ALA A 75 -13.57 -2.15 6.23
CA ALA A 75 -14.32 -3.22 6.89
C ALA A 75 -13.94 -4.62 6.34
N PRO A 76 -14.44 -5.72 6.95
CA PRO A 76 -14.30 -7.06 6.37
C PRO A 76 -14.73 -7.06 4.90
N TYR A 77 -14.07 -7.91 4.11
CA TYR A 77 -14.24 -7.96 2.65
C TYR A 77 -15.72 -7.92 2.24
N ASN A 78 -16.05 -6.94 1.40
CA ASN A 78 -17.37 -6.76 0.82
C ASN A 78 -17.21 -6.65 -0.70
N PRO A 79 -17.60 -7.68 -1.48
CA PRO A 79 -17.39 -7.70 -2.94
C PRO A 79 -18.15 -6.60 -3.69
N GLU A 80 -19.07 -5.89 -3.03
CA GLU A 80 -19.81 -4.76 -3.61
C GLU A 80 -19.02 -3.44 -3.63
N VAL A 81 -17.85 -3.38 -2.95
CA VAL A 81 -16.97 -2.21 -3.04
C VAL A 81 -16.31 -2.19 -4.41
N ALA A 82 -16.46 -1.09 -5.16
CA ALA A 82 -15.99 -0.98 -6.55
C ALA A 82 -14.50 -1.32 -6.73
N TRP A 83 -13.64 -0.96 -5.78
CA TRP A 83 -12.21 -1.33 -5.78
C TRP A 83 -11.94 -2.85 -5.83
N PHE A 84 -12.90 -3.68 -5.42
CA PHE A 84 -12.80 -5.13 -5.42
C PHE A 84 -13.44 -5.77 -6.66
N GLN A 85 -14.12 -4.96 -7.49
CA GLN A 85 -14.77 -5.41 -8.72
C GLN A 85 -13.91 -5.13 -9.96
N ASN A 86 -12.90 -4.27 -9.84
CA ASN A 86 -12.10 -3.78 -10.96
C ASN A 86 -10.63 -4.18 -10.83
N THR A 87 -9.99 -4.36 -11.98
CA THR A 87 -8.53 -4.58 -12.05
C THR A 87 -7.80 -3.32 -11.65
N GLY A 88 -6.63 -3.48 -11.00
CA GLY A 88 -5.82 -2.34 -10.60
C GLY A 88 -5.37 -1.47 -11.77
N MET A 89 -5.40 -0.15 -11.60
CA MET A 89 -4.91 0.83 -12.56
C MET A 89 -3.39 1.02 -12.43
N ALA A 90 -2.73 1.18 -13.57
CA ALA A 90 -1.30 1.40 -13.63
C ALA A 90 -0.99 2.88 -13.38
N GLU A 91 -0.24 3.18 -12.32
CA GLU A 91 0.44 4.48 -12.20
C GLU A 91 1.80 4.41 -12.91
N GLU A 92 2.37 5.56 -13.28
CA GLU A 92 3.62 5.61 -14.04
C GLU A 92 4.81 4.91 -13.34
N LEU A 93 5.69 4.31 -14.15
CA LEU A 93 6.93 3.71 -13.64
C LEU A 93 7.83 4.79 -13.04
N TYR A 94 8.62 4.40 -12.05
CA TYR A 94 9.56 5.27 -11.35
C TYR A 94 8.93 6.49 -10.64
N ASN A 95 7.61 6.46 -10.45
CA ASN A 95 6.80 7.57 -9.94
C ASN A 95 7.19 8.88 -10.65
N LYS A 96 7.15 8.87 -11.99
CA LYS A 96 7.69 9.93 -12.85
C LYS A 96 7.06 11.29 -12.54
N ASP A 97 5.75 11.33 -12.41
CA ASP A 97 4.97 12.55 -12.23
C ASP A 97 4.74 12.93 -10.75
N LYS A 98 5.24 12.11 -9.82
CA LYS A 98 5.17 12.37 -8.37
C LYS A 98 3.74 12.60 -7.91
N GLU A 99 2.86 11.72 -8.33
CA GLU A 99 1.42 11.80 -8.07
C GLU A 99 0.87 10.51 -7.48
N MET A 100 -0.31 10.64 -6.89
CA MET A 100 -1.14 9.53 -6.45
C MET A 100 -2.52 9.73 -7.06
N PHE A 101 -3.08 8.68 -7.64
CA PHE A 101 -4.41 8.75 -8.21
C PHE A 101 -5.47 8.83 -7.10
N LEU A 102 -6.50 9.64 -7.34
CA LEU A 102 -7.75 9.61 -6.59
C LEU A 102 -8.81 8.99 -7.50
N MET A 103 -9.44 7.93 -7.03
CA MET A 103 -10.46 7.20 -7.78
C MET A 103 -11.36 6.35 -6.89
N ASP A 104 -12.64 6.34 -7.25
CA ASP A 104 -13.67 5.59 -6.52
C ASP A 104 -13.88 4.18 -7.08
N GLN A 105 -13.52 3.96 -8.35
CA GLN A 105 -13.95 2.77 -9.09
C GLN A 105 -12.93 1.65 -9.13
N ALA A 106 -11.63 1.94 -9.04
CA ALA A 106 -10.57 0.93 -9.07
C ALA A 106 -9.51 1.27 -8.03
N PRO A 107 -8.67 0.31 -7.61
CA PRO A 107 -7.43 0.61 -6.92
C PRO A 107 -6.31 0.88 -7.95
N SER A 108 -5.21 1.51 -7.56
CA SER A 108 -3.93 1.39 -8.29
C SER A 108 -3.17 0.16 -7.83
N TYR A 109 -2.21 -0.32 -8.64
CA TYR A 109 -1.26 -1.37 -8.20
C TYR A 109 0.16 -0.80 -8.08
N TRP A 110 0.75 -0.91 -6.89
CA TRP A 110 2.13 -0.50 -6.62
C TRP A 110 2.97 -1.73 -6.30
N TYR A 111 4.07 -1.90 -7.04
CA TYR A 111 4.93 -3.08 -6.94
C TYR A 111 6.41 -2.74 -7.15
N PHE A 112 7.25 -3.69 -6.74
CA PHE A 112 8.67 -3.75 -6.99
C PHE A 112 9.05 -5.18 -7.40
N THR A 113 9.50 -5.35 -8.64
CA THR A 113 10.13 -6.60 -9.09
C THR A 113 11.65 -6.49 -9.05
N ASP A 114 12.19 -5.40 -9.60
CA ASP A 114 13.60 -5.02 -9.52
C ASP A 114 13.80 -3.49 -9.64
N SER A 115 15.06 -3.04 -9.73
CA SER A 115 15.41 -1.62 -9.83
C SER A 115 15.03 -0.94 -11.15
N LYS A 116 14.60 -1.71 -12.16
CA LYS A 116 14.17 -1.25 -13.48
C LYS A 116 12.67 -1.44 -13.69
N ASP A 117 11.98 -2.19 -12.84
CA ASP A 117 10.55 -2.42 -12.98
C ASP A 117 9.84 -2.28 -11.63
N HIS A 118 9.36 -1.06 -11.38
CA HIS A 118 8.65 -0.72 -10.15
C HIS A 118 7.87 0.58 -10.30
N ARG A 119 6.92 0.79 -9.38
CA ARG A 119 6.10 2.00 -9.36
C ARG A 119 6.72 3.13 -8.51
N PHE A 120 7.67 2.85 -7.63
CA PHE A 120 8.25 3.82 -6.67
C PHE A 120 9.27 4.82 -7.26
N ASP A 121 9.82 5.75 -6.47
CA ASP A 121 10.89 6.68 -6.87
C ASP A 121 12.17 5.96 -7.33
N LYS A 122 13.04 6.62 -8.12
CA LYS A 122 14.20 6.07 -8.88
C LYS A 122 15.31 5.32 -8.10
N THR A 123 15.16 5.05 -6.81
CA THR A 123 16.21 4.39 -6.00
C THR A 123 15.64 3.43 -4.95
N PRO A 124 14.74 2.48 -5.32
CA PRO A 124 14.37 1.42 -4.39
C PRO A 124 15.59 0.53 -4.12
N LYS A 125 15.58 -0.17 -2.99
CA LYS A 125 16.66 -1.05 -2.56
C LYS A 125 16.11 -2.43 -2.20
N GLY A 126 16.92 -3.46 -2.39
CA GLY A 126 16.58 -4.83 -2.00
C GLY A 126 16.22 -5.72 -3.18
N ASN A 127 15.40 -6.73 -2.92
CA ASN A 127 14.96 -7.76 -3.87
C ASN A 127 13.54 -8.24 -3.51
N LEU A 128 13.00 -9.20 -4.27
CA LEU A 128 11.64 -9.74 -4.07
C LEU A 128 11.35 -10.27 -2.66
N LYS A 129 12.35 -10.73 -1.91
CA LYS A 129 12.15 -11.20 -0.53
C LYS A 129 12.05 -10.04 0.46
N GLN A 130 12.78 -8.96 0.21
CA GLN A 130 12.75 -7.78 1.07
C GLN A 130 13.22 -6.57 0.28
N TRP A 131 12.38 -5.54 0.24
CA TRP A 131 12.70 -4.29 -0.44
C TRP A 131 12.21 -3.07 0.34
N THR A 132 12.89 -1.95 0.10
CA THR A 132 12.48 -0.63 0.58
C THR A 132 12.37 0.33 -0.57
N ALA A 133 11.37 1.19 -0.53
CA ALA A 133 11.16 2.18 -1.56
C ALA A 133 10.45 3.41 -1.00
N THR A 134 10.54 4.51 -1.74
CA THR A 134 9.84 5.75 -1.43
C THR A 134 8.90 6.08 -2.57
N ARG A 135 7.68 6.51 -2.28
CA ARG A 135 6.80 7.18 -3.25
C ARG A 135 6.57 8.62 -2.81
N THR A 136 7.17 9.56 -3.52
CA THR A 136 6.99 11.00 -3.27
C THR A 136 5.74 11.53 -3.97
N ILE A 137 4.85 12.20 -3.22
CA ILE A 137 3.60 12.76 -3.71
C ILE A 137 3.68 14.29 -3.63
N THR A 138 3.52 14.95 -4.77
CA THR A 138 3.53 16.41 -4.92
C THR A 138 2.16 16.97 -5.35
N ARG A 139 1.31 16.10 -5.89
CA ARG A 139 -0.04 16.39 -6.35
C ARG A 139 -0.87 15.10 -6.31
N PHE A 140 -2.18 15.25 -6.32
CA PHE A 140 -3.09 14.18 -6.71
C PHE A 140 -3.40 14.28 -8.19
N TYR A 141 -3.81 13.16 -8.78
CA TYR A 141 -4.48 13.15 -10.07
C TYR A 141 -5.86 12.54 -9.89
N ASP A 142 -6.89 13.36 -10.03
CA ASP A 142 -8.28 12.93 -9.92
C ASP A 142 -8.70 12.31 -11.25
N ILE A 143 -8.85 10.98 -11.24
CA ILE A 143 -9.21 10.17 -12.42
C ILE A 143 -10.69 10.33 -12.75
N MET A 144 -11.52 10.70 -11.78
CA MET A 144 -12.97 10.82 -11.97
C MET A 144 -13.32 12.04 -12.82
N VAL A 145 -12.47 13.07 -12.80
CA VAL A 145 -12.61 14.30 -13.60
C VAL A 145 -11.42 14.59 -14.53
N ASP A 146 -10.44 13.69 -14.61
CA ASP A 146 -9.25 13.78 -15.47
C ASP A 146 -8.43 15.07 -15.22
N GLN A 147 -8.14 15.38 -13.95
CA GLN A 147 -7.45 16.62 -13.58
C GLN A 147 -6.34 16.41 -12.52
N PRO A 148 -5.16 17.04 -12.69
CA PRO A 148 -4.19 17.13 -11.62
C PRO A 148 -4.64 18.15 -10.56
N ILE A 149 -4.51 17.79 -9.29
CA ILE A 149 -4.80 18.67 -8.14
C ILE A 149 -3.51 18.86 -7.35
N SER A 150 -2.95 20.06 -7.40
CA SER A 150 -1.80 20.44 -6.58
C SER A 150 -2.13 20.32 -5.09
N LEU A 151 -1.21 19.81 -4.28
CA LEU A 151 -1.44 19.66 -2.82
C LEU A 151 -1.73 21.01 -2.12
N LYS A 152 -1.25 22.13 -2.68
CA LYS A 152 -1.54 23.48 -2.18
C LYS A 152 -3.01 23.86 -2.34
N ASP A 153 -3.64 23.34 -3.38
CA ASP A 153 -5.01 23.67 -3.78
C ASP A 153 -6.00 22.57 -3.36
N PHE A 154 -5.49 21.45 -2.83
CA PHE A 154 -6.30 20.35 -2.35
C PHE A 154 -7.06 20.74 -1.08
N ASN A 155 -8.38 20.57 -1.12
CA ASN A 155 -9.26 20.84 0.00
C ASN A 155 -9.94 19.55 0.43
N GLY A 156 -9.97 19.30 1.74
CA GLY A 156 -10.54 18.09 2.34
C GLY A 156 -9.49 17.04 2.67
N ASN A 157 -9.94 15.79 2.67
CA ASN A 157 -9.15 14.63 3.07
C ASN A 157 -8.99 13.66 1.89
N ALA A 158 -7.88 12.94 1.86
CA ALA A 158 -7.73 11.77 1.02
C ALA A 158 -7.68 10.52 1.91
N TYR A 159 -8.50 9.53 1.63
CA TYR A 159 -8.58 8.29 2.36
C TYR A 159 -7.88 7.18 1.58
N VAL A 160 -6.98 6.46 2.25
CA VAL A 160 -6.10 5.48 1.61
C VAL A 160 -6.23 4.12 2.29
N LEU A 161 -6.39 3.07 1.47
CA LEU A 161 -6.30 1.67 1.89
C LEU A 161 -5.29 0.95 0.99
N MET A 162 -4.21 0.44 1.58
CA MET A 162 -3.32 -0.51 0.91
C MET A 162 -3.65 -1.93 1.36
N TYR A 163 -3.82 -2.83 0.40
CA TYR A 163 -4.24 -4.19 0.67
C TYR A 163 -3.65 -5.20 -0.31
N GLU A 164 -3.54 -6.43 0.15
CA GLU A 164 -3.24 -7.57 -0.70
C GLU A 164 -4.56 -8.26 -1.08
N PRO A 165 -4.86 -8.42 -2.38
CA PRO A 165 -6.01 -9.20 -2.82
C PRO A 165 -5.79 -10.70 -2.55
N VAL A 166 -6.86 -11.41 -2.18
CA VAL A 166 -6.85 -12.87 -1.98
C VAL A 166 -7.74 -13.49 -3.06
N TYR A 167 -7.14 -14.35 -3.88
CA TYR A 167 -7.80 -15.04 -4.99
C TYR A 167 -8.03 -16.52 -4.68
N ASN A 168 -9.09 -17.11 -5.24
CA ASN A 168 -9.24 -18.57 -5.32
C ASN A 168 -8.41 -19.14 -6.50
N ASP A 169 -8.50 -20.45 -6.73
CA ASP A 169 -7.80 -21.14 -7.82
C ASP A 169 -8.30 -20.72 -9.21
N GLU A 170 -9.53 -20.20 -9.29
CA GLU A 170 -10.14 -19.64 -10.51
C GLU A 170 -9.75 -18.17 -10.78
N TYR A 171 -8.92 -17.56 -9.93
CA TYR A 171 -8.55 -16.14 -9.96
C TYR A 171 -9.69 -15.14 -9.68
N ASP A 172 -10.79 -15.59 -9.08
CA ASP A 172 -11.81 -14.71 -8.52
C ASP A 172 -11.32 -14.08 -7.21
N LEU A 173 -11.59 -12.78 -7.03
CA LEU A 173 -11.28 -12.10 -5.78
C LEU A 173 -12.26 -12.56 -4.69
N ILE A 174 -11.75 -13.29 -3.70
CA ILE A 174 -12.54 -13.85 -2.59
C ILE A 174 -12.27 -13.16 -1.25
N GLY A 175 -11.30 -12.26 -1.20
CA GLY A 175 -10.93 -11.57 0.02
C GLY A 175 -9.84 -10.54 -0.16
N LYS A 176 -9.45 -9.95 0.97
CA LYS A 176 -8.32 -9.03 1.07
C LYS A 176 -7.65 -9.17 2.42
N LYS A 177 -6.36 -8.84 2.46
CA LYS A 177 -5.62 -8.58 3.69
C LYS A 177 -5.31 -7.09 3.76
N ASN A 178 -5.83 -6.40 4.78
CA ASN A 178 -5.49 -4.99 5.01
C ASN A 178 -4.01 -4.92 5.42
N LEU A 179 -3.24 -4.09 4.71
CA LEU A 179 -1.81 -3.90 4.96
C LEU A 179 -1.53 -2.54 5.61
N PHE A 180 -2.20 -1.49 5.15
CA PHE A 180 -2.12 -0.14 5.70
C PHE A 180 -3.41 0.61 5.41
N GLN A 181 -3.80 1.51 6.31
CA GLN A 181 -4.92 2.42 6.10
C GLN A 181 -4.62 3.79 6.72
N GLY A 182 -5.19 4.85 6.16
CA GLY A 182 -5.08 6.18 6.75
C GLY A 182 -5.99 7.22 6.11
N GLU A 183 -6.42 8.16 6.93
CA GLU A 183 -6.99 9.44 6.49
C GLU A 183 -5.85 10.45 6.41
N LEU A 184 -5.62 11.01 5.22
CA LEU A 184 -4.66 12.07 4.98
C LEU A 184 -5.41 13.40 5.07
N LYS A 185 -5.25 14.08 6.19
CA LYS A 185 -5.89 15.36 6.46
C LYS A 185 -4.93 16.50 6.19
N PHE A 186 -5.29 17.37 5.24
CA PHE A 186 -4.42 18.46 4.81
C PHE A 186 -4.77 19.77 5.52
N LYS A 187 -3.77 20.39 6.14
CA LYS A 187 -3.86 21.69 6.81
C LYS A 187 -2.93 22.70 6.12
N ASP A 188 -3.29 23.96 6.24
CA ASP A 188 -2.45 25.08 5.80
C ASP A 188 -1.20 25.23 6.69
#